data_AF-A0A1G4RSX2-F1
#
_entry.id   AF-A0A1G4RSX2-F1
#
_cell.length_a   1.000
_cell.length_b   1.000
_cell.length_c   1.000
_cell.angle_alpha   90.00
_cell.angle_beta   90.00
_cell.angle_gamma   90.00
#
_symmetry.space_group_name_H-M   'P 1'
#
loop_
_entity.id
_entity.type
_entity.pdbx_description
1 polymer ?
#
loop_
_entity_poly.entity_id
_entity_poly.type
_entity_poly.pdbx_seq_one_letter_code
_entity_poly.pdbx_strand_id
1 'polypeptide(L)'
;MAQSMNTKVDYTAKATSYTGFNSYGDVMIGDKAFEYYNEKNPQDNIQIPWSEIDYIAASVYFNKYITRFAIFLKNYPDRYFSFSTRNNKATLRACKAYIPEDRLQKSISLIDVLRNGIKGLLHIGRK
;
A
#
# COMPACT_ATOMS: atom_id res chain seq x y z
N MET A 1 15.31 17.66 7.74
CA MET A 1 15.01 16.33 8.34
C MET A 1 13.54 16.06 8.10
N ALA A 2 13.17 14.85 7.71
CA ALA A 2 11.77 14.56 7.41
C ALA A 2 11.03 14.36 8.74
N GLN A 3 9.86 14.97 8.87
CA GLN A 3 9.08 14.94 10.10
C GLN A 3 7.97 13.90 9.97
N SER A 4 7.85 13.02 10.97
CA SER A 4 6.75 12.05 11.05
C SER A 4 5.47 12.73 11.53
N MET A 5 4.33 12.26 11.01
CA MET A 5 3.01 12.60 11.52
C MET A 5 2.71 11.84 12.82
N ASN A 6 3.24 10.62 12.92
CA ASN A 6 3.08 9.77 14.08
C ASN A 6 3.76 10.37 15.32
N THR A 7 3.07 10.33 16.45
CA THR A 7 3.65 10.64 17.77
C THR A 7 4.11 9.39 18.50
N LYS A 8 3.59 8.23 18.09
CA LYS A 8 3.95 6.91 18.58
C LYS A 8 4.12 5.95 17.41
N VAL A 9 5.19 5.17 17.46
CA VAL A 9 5.50 4.15 16.45
C VAL A 9 5.27 2.78 17.06
N ASP A 10 4.45 1.95 16.41
CA ASP A 10 4.16 0.59 16.87
C ASP A 10 4.93 -0.46 16.09
N TYR A 11 5.21 -0.19 14.81
CA TYR A 11 5.88 -1.14 13.95
C TYR A 11 6.71 -0.45 12.87
N THR A 12 7.90 -0.97 12.61
CA THR A 12 8.74 -0.56 11.50
C THR A 12 9.26 -1.77 10.74
N ALA A 13 9.44 -1.61 9.43
CA ALA A 13 10.03 -2.65 8.60
C ALA A 13 10.69 -2.07 7.35
N LYS A 14 11.83 -2.67 6.98
CA LYS A 14 12.43 -2.45 5.65
C LYS A 14 11.42 -2.79 4.56
N ALA A 15 11.32 -1.90 3.59
CA ALA A 15 10.27 -1.90 2.58
C ALA A 15 10.78 -1.47 1.20
N THR A 16 10.03 -1.90 0.19
CA THR A 16 10.11 -1.40 -1.18
C THR A 16 8.80 -0.72 -1.51
N SER A 17 8.87 0.54 -1.98
CA SER A 17 7.75 1.23 -2.62
C SER A 17 7.79 0.96 -4.13
N TYR A 18 6.63 0.68 -4.71
CA TYR A 18 6.44 0.50 -6.16
C TYR A 18 5.71 1.70 -6.80
N THR A 19 5.73 2.86 -6.12
CA THR A 19 5.04 4.06 -6.58
C THR A 19 5.94 4.85 -7.53
N GLY A 20 5.60 4.90 -8.82
CA GLY A 20 6.47 5.50 -9.84
C GLY A 20 7.69 4.62 -10.10
N PHE A 21 8.88 5.06 -9.69
CA PHE A 21 10.09 4.23 -9.71
C PHE A 21 10.25 3.47 -8.39
N ASN A 22 10.69 2.22 -8.47
CA ASN A 22 10.89 1.41 -7.28
C ASN A 22 11.97 2.01 -6.38
N SER A 23 11.64 2.19 -5.10
CA SER A 23 12.57 2.73 -4.09
C SER A 23 12.61 1.81 -2.86
N TYR A 24 13.77 1.79 -2.20
CA TYR A 24 13.99 1.07 -0.95
C TYR A 24 13.97 2.04 0.22
N GLY A 25 13.44 1.60 1.34
CA GLY A 25 13.22 2.44 2.49
C GLY A 25 12.68 1.69 3.68
N ASP A 26 12.05 2.42 4.58
CA ASP A 26 11.43 1.89 5.78
C ASP A 26 9.97 2.31 5.83
N VAL A 27 9.09 1.35 6.09
CA VAL A 27 7.70 1.61 6.48
C VAL A 27 7.65 1.80 7.99
N MET A 28 6.83 2.75 8.42
CA MET A 28 6.53 3.05 9.80
C MET A 28 5.01 3.09 9.99
N ILE A 29 4.52 2.30 10.93
CA ILE A 29 3.12 2.23 11.35
C ILE A 29 3.04 2.87 12.73
N GLY A 30 2.22 3.91 12.86
CA GLY A 30 2.01 4.59 14.13
C GLY A 30 0.58 5.04 14.33
N ASP A 31 0.38 5.86 15.36
CA ASP A 31 -0.93 6.29 15.85
C ASP A 31 -1.75 7.10 14.84
N LYS A 32 -1.12 7.76 13.87
CA LYS A 32 -1.80 8.70 12.95
C LYS A 32 -1.77 8.31 11.48
N ALA A 33 -0.69 7.65 11.03
CA ALA A 33 -0.46 7.39 9.62
C ALA A 33 0.31 6.10 9.37
N PHE A 34 0.08 5.55 8.18
CA PHE A 34 1.04 4.70 7.49
C PHE A 34 2.08 5.60 6.82
N GLU A 35 3.36 5.37 7.08
CA GLU A 35 4.43 6.17 6.51
C GLU A 35 5.48 5.28 5.84
N TYR A 36 6.09 5.81 4.78
CA TYR A 36 7.23 5.24 4.10
C TYR A 36 8.29 6.32 3.90
N TYR A 37 9.54 6.02 4.25
CA TYR A 37 10.67 6.91 4.08
C TYR A 37 11.70 6.28 3.15
N ASN A 38 12.02 6.97 2.05
CA ASN A 38 13.05 6.53 1.12
C ASN A 38 14.44 6.60 1.80
N GLU A 39 15.19 5.50 1.70
CA GLU A 39 16.52 5.38 2.30
C GLU A 39 17.53 6.36 1.68
N LYS A 40 17.40 6.68 0.39
CA LYS A 40 18.30 7.61 -0.31
C LYS A 40 18.01 9.07 0.03
N ASN A 41 16.74 9.41 0.21
CA ASN A 41 16.31 10.76 0.54
C ASN A 41 15.06 10.71 1.42
N PRO A 42 15.18 10.87 2.74
CA PRO A 42 14.02 10.84 3.63
C PRO A 42 12.98 11.96 3.37
N GLN A 43 13.33 13.04 2.66
CA GLN A 43 12.35 14.05 2.24
C GLN A 43 11.40 13.52 1.16
N ASP A 44 11.84 12.51 0.39
CA ASP A 44 11.00 11.74 -0.52
C ASP A 44 10.30 10.65 0.28
N ASN A 45 9.23 11.04 0.95
CA ASN A 45 8.44 10.16 1.79
C ASN A 45 6.98 10.12 1.33
N ILE A 46 6.30 9.06 1.75
CA ILE A 46 4.86 8.89 1.56
C ILE A 46 4.26 8.80 2.95
N GLN A 47 3.35 9.70 3.29
CA GLN A 47 2.64 9.69 4.56
C GLN A 47 1.14 9.64 4.25
N ILE A 48 0.47 8.61 4.74
CA ILE A 48 -0.94 8.35 4.46
C ILE A 48 -1.66 8.28 5.80
N PRO A 49 -2.36 9.36 6.20
CA PRO A 49 -3.18 9.36 7.41
C PRO A 49 -4.20 8.23 7.37
N TRP A 50 -4.48 7.60 8.51
CA TRP A 50 -5.47 6.52 8.60
C TRP A 50 -6.86 6.96 8.11
N SER A 51 -7.20 8.25 8.30
CA SER A 51 -8.44 8.85 7.83
C SER A 51 -8.58 8.89 6.30
N GLU A 52 -7.47 8.87 5.56
CA GLU A 52 -7.46 8.94 4.09
C GLU A 52 -7.46 7.57 3.42
N ILE A 53 -7.11 6.52 4.15
CA ILE A 53 -7.11 5.14 3.64
C ILE A 53 -8.54 4.65 3.48
N ASP A 54 -8.93 4.28 2.27
CA ASP A 54 -10.20 3.62 2.05
C ASP A 54 -10.13 2.15 2.43
N TYR A 55 -9.23 1.42 1.78
CA TYR A 55 -8.95 0.01 2.06
C TYR A 55 -7.51 -0.36 1.69
N ILE A 56 -7.03 -1.47 2.26
CA ILE A 56 -5.74 -2.09 1.97
C ILE A 56 -6.00 -3.46 1.35
N ALA A 57 -5.45 -3.68 0.16
CA ALA A 57 -5.53 -4.97 -0.52
C ALA A 57 -4.17 -5.68 -0.47
N ALA A 58 -4.14 -6.91 0.03
CA ALA A 58 -2.93 -7.73 0.09
C ALA A 58 -2.94 -8.83 -0.97
N SER A 59 -1.89 -8.92 -1.79
CA SER A 59 -1.72 -9.99 -2.79
C SER A 59 -1.28 -11.28 -2.12
N VAL A 60 -2.20 -12.25 -2.01
CA VAL A 60 -1.95 -13.53 -1.33
C VAL A 60 -1.74 -14.67 -2.33
N TYR A 61 -0.54 -15.25 -2.31
CA TYR A 61 -0.16 -16.44 -3.08
C TYR A 61 -0.31 -17.70 -2.23
N PHE A 62 -0.83 -18.77 -2.85
CA PHE A 62 -1.07 -20.07 -2.20
C PHE A 62 -1.77 -19.95 -0.84
N ASN A 63 -2.65 -18.96 -0.71
CA ASN A 63 -3.42 -18.63 0.50
C ASN A 63 -2.58 -18.36 1.78
N LYS A 64 -1.25 -18.25 1.67
CA LYS A 64 -0.31 -18.20 2.80
C LYS A 64 0.73 -17.09 2.70
N TYR A 65 1.15 -16.74 1.48
CA TYR A 65 2.29 -15.85 1.24
C TYR A 65 1.84 -14.50 0.70
N ILE A 66 2.14 -13.43 1.42
CA ILE A 66 1.83 -12.06 0.99
C ILE A 66 3.08 -11.46 0.36
N THR A 67 3.04 -11.21 -0.95
CA THR A 67 4.19 -10.66 -1.67
C THR A 67 4.19 -9.14 -1.70
N ARG A 68 3.00 -8.54 -1.81
CA ARG A 68 2.78 -7.09 -1.88
C ARG A 68 1.44 -6.73 -1.27
N PHE A 69 1.28 -5.46 -0.93
CA PHE A 69 -0.01 -4.87 -0.62
C PHE A 69 -0.13 -3.49 -1.27
N ALA A 70 -1.36 -3.03 -1.47
CA ALA A 70 -1.66 -1.71 -1.98
C ALA A 70 -2.62 -0.99 -1.02
N ILE A 71 -2.39 0.30 -0.82
CA ILE A 71 -3.21 1.20 -0.01
C ILE A 71 -3.98 2.09 -0.98
N PHE A 72 -5.31 1.99 -0.95
CA PHE A 72 -6.23 2.79 -1.76
C PHE A 72 -6.74 3.97 -0.95
N LEU A 73 -6.91 5.13 -1.60
CA LEU A 73 -7.29 6.38 -0.94
C LEU A 73 -8.77 6.69 -1.18
N LYS A 74 -9.46 7.20 -0.16
CA LYS A 74 -10.90 7.54 -0.24
C LYS A 74 -11.20 8.59 -1.31
N ASN A 75 -10.38 9.64 -1.36
CA ASN A 75 -10.63 10.81 -2.21
C ASN A 75 -9.98 10.71 -3.59
N TYR A 76 -9.20 9.65 -3.85
CA TYR A 76 -8.46 9.46 -5.10
C TYR A 76 -8.58 8.00 -5.56
N PRO A 77 -9.77 7.58 -6.05
CA PRO A 77 -10.07 6.17 -6.34
C PRO A 77 -9.15 5.55 -7.40
N ASP A 78 -8.62 6.35 -8.33
CA ASP A 78 -7.69 5.90 -9.37
C ASP A 78 -6.22 5.85 -8.90
N ARG A 79 -5.95 6.18 -7.64
CA ARG A 79 -4.60 6.23 -7.08
C ARG A 79 -4.46 5.28 -5.90
N TYR A 80 -3.35 4.55 -5.90
CA TYR A 80 -2.96 3.69 -4.80
C TYR A 80 -1.45 3.71 -4.64
N PHE A 81 -0.99 3.38 -3.44
CA PHE A 81 0.43 3.17 -3.15
C PHE A 81 0.68 1.70 -2.92
N SER A 82 1.65 1.13 -3.62
CA SER A 82 1.96 -0.29 -3.52
C SER A 82 3.31 -0.51 -2.84
N PHE A 83 3.34 -1.47 -1.91
CA PHE A 83 4.51 -1.76 -1.09
C PHE A 83 4.76 -3.25 -0.93
N SER A 84 6.00 -3.60 -0.61
CA SER A 84 6.37 -4.87 -0.01
C SER A 84 7.31 -4.59 1.16
N THR A 85 7.17 -5.34 2.25
CA THR A 85 8.00 -5.25 3.45
C THR A 85 8.65 -6.60 3.71
N ARG A 86 9.75 -6.60 4.47
CA ARG A 86 10.39 -7.86 4.89
C ARG A 86 9.43 -8.84 5.57
N ASN A 87 8.40 -8.34 6.25
CA ASN A 87 7.33 -9.16 6.80
C ASN A 87 5.96 -8.52 6.57
N ASN A 88 5.42 -8.70 5.36
CA ASN A 88 4.10 -8.18 4.98
C ASN A 88 2.97 -8.58 5.96
N LYS A 89 3.02 -9.80 6.51
CA LYS A 89 2.00 -10.26 7.46
C LYS A 89 2.06 -9.46 8.76
N ALA A 90 3.26 -9.18 9.29
CA ALA A 90 3.41 -8.36 10.48
C ALA A 90 3.01 -6.90 10.21
N THR A 91 3.43 -6.33 9.08
CA THR A 91 3.04 -4.97 8.67
C THR A 91 1.52 -4.82 8.60
N LEU A 92 0.83 -5.72 7.90
CA LEU A 92 -0.63 -5.65 7.76
C LEU A 92 -1.36 -5.92 9.08
N ARG A 93 -0.78 -6.74 9.97
CA ARG A 93 -1.31 -6.90 11.33
C ARG A 93 -1.20 -5.61 12.15
N ALA A 94 -0.12 -4.86 12.00
CA ALA A 94 0.03 -3.56 12.63
C ALA A 94 -0.98 -2.55 12.05
N CYS A 95 -1.17 -2.52 10.73
CA CYS A 95 -2.21 -1.68 10.10
C CYS A 95 -3.62 -2.02 10.60
N LYS A 96 -3.93 -3.30 10.88
CA LYS A 96 -5.25 -3.75 11.37
C LYS A 96 -5.67 -3.06 12.67
N ALA A 97 -4.74 -2.53 13.46
CA ALA A 97 -5.09 -1.75 14.67
C ALA A 97 -5.75 -0.41 14.35
N TYR A 98 -5.57 0.11 13.13
CA TYR A 98 -5.95 1.46 12.72
C TYR A 98 -7.00 1.52 11.61
N ILE A 99 -7.29 0.38 10.98
CA ILE A 99 -8.34 0.27 9.96
C ILE A 99 -9.39 -0.77 10.37
N PRO A 100 -10.68 -0.52 10.11
CA PRO A 100 -11.74 -1.52 10.19
C PRO A 100 -11.39 -2.83 9.47
N GLU A 101 -11.81 -3.97 10.02
CA GLU A 101 -11.42 -5.30 9.52
C GLU A 101 -11.90 -5.57 8.09
N ASP A 102 -13.06 -5.05 7.71
CA ASP A 102 -13.64 -5.10 6.36
C ASP A 102 -12.83 -4.30 5.32
N ARG A 103 -12.01 -3.35 5.77
CA ARG A 103 -11.13 -2.54 4.92
C ARG A 103 -9.75 -3.18 4.72
N LEU A 104 -9.45 -4.31 5.35
CA LEU A 104 -8.25 -5.09 5.08
C LEU A 104 -8.60 -6.32 4.25
N GLN A 105 -8.52 -6.19 2.94
CA GLN A 105 -9.00 -7.19 2.00
C GLN A 105 -7.88 -8.13 1.55
N LYS A 106 -8.14 -9.44 1.62
CA LYS A 106 -7.32 -10.43 0.92
C LYS A 106 -7.66 -10.33 -0.55
N SER A 107 -6.70 -9.90 -1.35
CA SER A 107 -6.81 -9.99 -2.79
C SER A 107 -5.95 -11.14 -3.26
N ILE A 108 -6.56 -12.18 -3.84
CA ILE A 108 -5.79 -13.16 -4.63
C ILE A 108 -5.12 -12.44 -5.83
N SER A 109 -5.63 -11.25 -6.16
CA SER A 109 -5.60 -10.63 -7.47
C SER A 109 -5.70 -9.10 -7.30
N LEU A 110 -4.59 -8.39 -7.12
CA LEU A 110 -4.44 -7.03 -7.72
C LEU A 110 -4.65 -7.07 -9.28
N ILE A 111 -5.15 -8.19 -9.81
CA ILE A 111 -5.14 -8.67 -11.18
C ILE A 111 -6.55 -8.55 -11.81
N ASP A 112 -7.65 -8.46 -11.06
CA ASP A 112 -8.98 -8.21 -11.66
C ASP A 112 -9.26 -6.72 -11.93
N VAL A 113 -8.53 -5.81 -11.28
CA VAL A 113 -8.55 -4.37 -11.59
C VAL A 113 -7.66 -4.02 -12.79
N LEU A 114 -6.55 -4.73 -13.02
CA LEU A 114 -5.74 -4.59 -14.25
C LEU A 114 -6.47 -5.17 -15.49
N ARG A 115 -7.35 -6.17 -15.32
CA ARG A 115 -8.12 -6.80 -16.41
C ARG A 115 -9.24 -5.92 -17.00
N ASN A 116 -9.84 -5.01 -16.24
CA ASN A 116 -10.78 -4.05 -16.83
C ASN A 116 -10.08 -2.84 -17.50
N GLY A 117 -8.82 -2.58 -17.19
CA GLY A 117 -7.99 -1.60 -17.92
C GLY A 117 -7.59 -2.03 -19.33
N ILE A 118 -7.55 -3.34 -19.63
CA ILE A 118 -7.23 -3.90 -20.96
C ILE A 118 -8.47 -4.06 -21.85
N LYS A 119 -9.70 -4.04 -21.33
CA LYS A 119 -10.91 -3.99 -22.19
C LYS A 119 -10.97 -2.72 -23.06
N GLY A 120 -10.18 -1.69 -22.73
CA GLY A 120 -9.94 -0.52 -23.58
C GLY A 120 -9.09 -0.77 -24.83
N LEU A 121 -8.49 -1.97 -24.99
CA LEU A 121 -7.75 -2.35 -26.21
C LEU A 121 -8.54 -3.30 -27.14
N LEU A 122 -9.77 -3.68 -26.79
CA LEU A 122 -10.63 -4.60 -27.58
C LEU A 122 -11.88 -3.95 -28.19
N HIS A 123 -11.95 -2.62 -28.28
CA HIS A 123 -12.62 -1.95 -29.41
C HIS A 123 -11.49 -1.62 -30.41
N ILE A 124 -11.07 -2.50 -31.32
CA ILE A 124 -11.85 -2.86 -32.52
C ILE A 124 -12.91 -1.79 -32.82
N GLY A 125 -12.47 -0.63 -33.32
CA GLY A 125 -13.09 -0.17 -34.55
C GLY A 125 -12.55 -1.09 -35.65
N ARG A 126 -13.31 -1.88 -36.41
CA ARG A 126 -14.70 -1.71 -36.87
C ARG A 126 -14.97 -0.26 -37.29
N LYS A 127 -14.22 0.18 -38.30
CA LYS A 127 -14.79 0.54 -39.59
C LYS A 127 -13.83 0.09 -40.69
#